data_AF-F9REU3-F1
#
_entry.id   AF-F9REU3-F1
#
_cell.length_a   1.000
_cell.length_b   1.000
_cell.length_c   1.000
_cell.angle_alpha   90.00
_cell.angle_beta   90.00
_cell.angle_gamma   90.00
#
_symmetry.space_group_name_H-M   'P 1'
#
loop_
_entity.id
_entity.type
_entity.pdbx_description
1 polymer ?
#
loop_
_entity_poly.entity_id
_entity_poly.type
_entity_poly.pdbx_seq_one_letter_code
_entity_poly.pdbx_strand_id
1 'polypeptide(L)'
;MKPAVKREFFYYVVQQFKVSLRLACRAVGISSSIYRYKAKQHRDDMVIKKIQEIGKRRLPSRNPAPLAVPEHMNACWSIDFVSDALHCGRKFRTGQLQT
;
A
#
# COMPACT_ATOMS: atom_id res chain seq x y z
N MET A 1 -14.67 4.20 -9.95
CA MET A 1 -15.87 3.47 -9.50
C MET A 1 -15.46 2.26 -8.68
N LYS A 2 -15.98 2.10 -7.45
CA LYS A 2 -15.61 0.98 -6.57
C LYS A 2 -16.02 -0.36 -7.22
N PRO A 3 -15.28 -1.46 -6.99
CA PRO A 3 -15.61 -2.78 -7.57
C PRO A 3 -17.03 -3.25 -7.25
N ALA A 4 -17.54 -2.91 -6.06
CA ALA A 4 -18.91 -3.22 -5.64
C ALA A 4 -19.97 -2.64 -6.58
N VAL A 5 -19.87 -1.35 -6.92
CA VAL A 5 -20.84 -0.70 -7.80
C VAL A 5 -20.78 -1.30 -9.21
N LYS A 6 -19.58 -1.61 -9.73
CA LYS A 6 -19.45 -2.29 -11.03
C LYS A 6 -20.15 -3.66 -11.05
N ARG A 7 -20.15 -4.34 -9.91
CA ARG A 7 -20.82 -5.63 -9.72
C ARG A 7 -22.34 -5.51 -9.72
N GLU A 8 -22.90 -4.42 -9.18
CA GLU A 8 -24.35 -4.15 -9.23
C GLU A 8 -24.87 -3.98 -10.66
N PHE A 9 -24.18 -3.17 -11.47
CA PHE A 9 -24.51 -3.02 -12.90
C PHE A 9 -24.44 -4.36 -13.64
N PHE A 10 -23.43 -5.17 -13.34
CA PHE A 10 -23.32 -6.51 -13.92
C PHE A 10 -24.54 -7.38 -13.57
N TYR A 11 -24.95 -7.41 -12.31
CA TYR A 11 -26.13 -8.18 -11.89
C TYR A 11 -27.42 -7.67 -12.53
N TYR A 12 -27.60 -6.36 -12.62
CA TYR A 12 -28.74 -5.75 -13.30
C TYR A 12 -28.86 -6.21 -14.75
N VAL A 13 -27.76 -6.17 -15.51
CA VAL A 13 -27.73 -6.60 -16.92
C VAL A 13 -28.05 -8.08 -17.08
N VAL A 14 -27.49 -8.94 -16.22
CA VAL A 14 -27.76 -10.39 -16.26
C VAL A 14 -29.22 -10.69 -15.92
N GLN A 15 -29.79 -10.02 -14.91
CA GLN A 15 -31.17 -10.25 -14.48
C GLN A 15 -32.20 -9.77 -15.50
N GLN A 16 -32.01 -8.59 -16.09
CA GLN A 16 -33.01 -8.07 -17.04
C GLN A 16 -32.98 -8.78 -18.39
N PHE A 17 -31.78 -8.98 -18.94
CA PHE A 17 -31.65 -9.43 -20.32
C PHE A 17 -31.41 -10.94 -20.45
N LYS A 18 -31.32 -11.67 -19.32
CA LYS A 18 -31.03 -13.12 -19.26
C LYS A 18 -29.84 -13.53 -20.12
N VAL A 19 -28.80 -12.70 -20.14
CA VAL A 19 -27.59 -12.88 -20.95
C VAL A 19 -26.51 -13.68 -20.24
N SER A 20 -25.55 -14.23 -21.01
CA SER A 20 -24.38 -14.92 -20.44
C SER A 20 -23.46 -13.96 -19.68
N LEU A 21 -22.72 -14.49 -18.69
CA LEU A 21 -21.72 -13.73 -17.94
C LEU A 21 -20.69 -13.02 -18.85
N ARG A 22 -20.28 -13.67 -19.94
CA ARG A 22 -19.30 -13.09 -20.88
C ARG A 22 -19.89 -11.89 -21.62
N LEU A 23 -21.15 -11.97 -22.05
CA LEU A 23 -21.84 -10.89 -22.74
C LEU A 23 -22.09 -9.71 -21.79
N ALA A 24 -22.54 -10.00 -20.56
CA ALA A 24 -22.71 -8.98 -19.53
C ALA A 24 -21.38 -8.27 -19.17
N CYS A 25 -20.27 -9.00 -19.04
CA CYS A 25 -18.96 -8.39 -18.80
C CYS A 25 -18.55 -7.45 -19.94
N ARG A 26 -18.80 -7.85 -21.20
CA ARG A 26 -18.49 -7.03 -22.38
C ARG A 26 -19.37 -5.79 -22.46
N ALA A 27 -20.67 -5.93 -22.19
CA ALA A 27 -21.64 -4.83 -22.21
C ALA A 27 -21.37 -3.78 -21.12
N VAL A 28 -20.98 -4.21 -19.92
CA VAL A 28 -20.62 -3.31 -18.80
C VAL A 28 -19.17 -2.79 -18.91
N GLY A 29 -18.37 -3.33 -19.83
CA GLY A 29 -16.96 -2.94 -20.02
C GLY A 29 -16.07 -3.36 -18.84
N ILE A 30 -16.34 -4.50 -18.22
CA ILE A 30 -15.59 -5.01 -17.06
C ILE A 30 -14.91 -6.35 -17.33
N SER A 31 -13.75 -6.55 -16.70
CA SER A 31 -13.08 -7.85 -16.69
C SER A 31 -13.88 -8.86 -15.85
N SER A 32 -13.89 -10.12 -16.29
CA SER A 32 -14.50 -11.24 -15.56
C SER A 32 -13.92 -11.44 -14.15
N SER A 33 -12.71 -10.94 -13.90
CA SER A 33 -12.10 -10.89 -12.56
C SER A 33 -12.96 -10.13 -11.54
N ILE A 34 -13.68 -9.08 -11.96
CA ILE A 34 -14.58 -8.31 -11.08
C ILE A 34 -15.76 -9.15 -10.63
N TYR A 35 -16.34 -9.97 -11.52
CA TYR A 35 -17.40 -10.90 -11.13
C TYR A 35 -16.90 -11.93 -10.11
N ARG A 36 -15.69 -12.46 -10.30
CA ARG A 36 -15.09 -13.45 -9.41
C ARG A 36 -14.68 -12.86 -8.05
N TYR A 37 -14.59 -11.54 -7.94
CA TYR A 37 -14.19 -10.87 -6.71
C TYR A 37 -15.30 -10.97 -5.64
N LYS A 38 -14.97 -11.64 -4.53
CA LYS A 38 -15.73 -11.59 -3.28
C LYS A 38 -14.94 -10.77 -2.28
N ALA A 39 -15.53 -9.68 -1.79
CA ALA A 39 -14.94 -8.93 -0.69
C ALA A 39 -14.87 -9.86 0.54
N LYS A 40 -13.66 -10.07 1.06
CA LYS A 40 -13.45 -10.82 2.29
C LYS A 40 -13.66 -9.86 3.45
N GLN A 41 -14.75 -10.03 4.21
CA GLN A 41 -14.88 -9.34 5.51
C GLN A 41 -13.82 -9.93 6.44
N HIS A 42 -12.86 -9.12 6.88
CA HIS A 42 -11.73 -9.61 7.64
C HIS A 42 -11.96 -9.38 9.13
N ARG A 43 -11.55 -10.36 9.95
CA ARG A 43 -11.48 -10.25 11.42
C ARG A 43 -10.64 -9.06 11.91
N ASP A 44 -9.85 -8.47 11.01
CA ASP A 44 -8.85 -7.44 11.32
C ASP A 44 -9.39 -6.04 11.08
N ASP A 45 -10.68 -5.87 10.73
CA ASP A 45 -11.29 -4.55 10.54
C ASP A 45 -11.11 -3.67 11.80
N MET A 46 -11.16 -4.27 12.99
CA MET A 46 -10.89 -3.59 14.27
C MET A 46 -9.41 -3.23 14.43
N VAL A 47 -8.49 -4.13 14.02
CA VAL A 47 -7.04 -3.90 14.09
C VAL A 47 -6.63 -2.78 13.13
N ILE A 48 -7.13 -2.80 11.89
CA ILE A 48 -6.89 -1.79 10.87
C ILE A 48 -7.37 -0.42 11.36
N LYS A 49 -8.59 -0.34 11.89
CA LYS A 49 -9.11 0.90 12.48
C LYS A 49 -8.22 1.39 13.63
N LYS A 50 -7.80 0.49 14.51
CA LYS A 50 -6.96 0.85 15.66
C LYS A 50 -5.61 1.40 15.24
N ILE A 51 -4.94 0.77 14.27
CA ILE A 51 -3.66 1.24 13.73
C ILE A 51 -3.82 2.62 13.08
N GLN A 52 -4.89 2.84 12.32
CA GLN A 52 -5.17 4.13 11.70
C GLN A 52 -5.42 5.24 12.74
N GLU A 53 -6.12 4.93 13.83
CA GLU A 53 -6.30 5.86 14.95
C GLU A 53 -4.97 6.20 15.64
N ILE A 54 -4.09 5.22 15.82
CA ILE A 54 -2.76 5.42 16.41
C ILE A 54 -1.91 6.32 15.51
N GLY A 55 -1.86 6.06 14.19
CA GLY A 55 -1.06 6.86 13.25
C GLY A 55 -1.54 8.31 13.08
N LYS A 56 -2.82 8.59 13.37
CA LYS A 56 -3.36 9.97 13.38
C LYS A 56 -2.99 10.75 14.63
N ARG A 57 -2.66 10.08 15.74
CA ARG A 57 -2.19 10.75 16.94
C ARG A 57 -0.78 11.25 16.67
N ARG A 58 -0.57 12.56 16.79
CA ARG A 58 0.78 13.12 16.80
C ARG A 58 1.53 12.43 17.95
N LEU A 59 2.67 11.83 17.63
CA LEU A 59 3.62 11.43 18.66
C LEU A 59 3.90 12.68 19.51
N PRO A 60 3.94 12.55 20.85
CA PRO A 60 4.34 13.67 21.69
C PRO A 60 5.70 14.18 21.19
N SER A 61 5.93 15.49 21.28
CA SER A 61 7.20 16.10 20.87
C SER A 61 8.33 15.30 21.53
N ARG A 62 9.07 14.56 20.70
CA ARG A 62 10.22 13.77 21.15
C ARG A 62 11.19 14.79 21.72
N ASN A 63 11.39 14.80 23.04
CA ASN A 63 12.51 15.53 23.63
C ASN A 63 13.77 14.82 23.11
N PRO A 64 14.51 15.38 22.15
CA PRO A 64 15.63 14.68 21.57
C PRO A 64 16.70 14.60 22.67
N ALA A 65 17.09 13.38 23.04
CA ALA A 65 18.33 13.21 23.76
C ALA A 65 19.47 13.79 22.90
N PRO A 66 20.45 14.48 23.50
CA PRO A 66 21.60 14.98 22.76
C PRO A 66 22.26 13.81 22.00
N LEU A 67 22.69 14.08 20.77
CA LEU A 67 23.36 13.10 19.93
C LEU A 67 24.57 12.54 20.70
N ALA A 68 24.65 11.23 20.85
CA ALA A 68 25.79 10.58 21.48
C ALA A 68 27.02 10.82 20.61
N VAL A 69 28.00 11.55 21.15
CA VAL A 69 29.29 11.78 20.48
C VAL A 69 30.23 10.65 20.89
N PRO A 70 30.85 9.92 19.96
CA PRO A 70 31.83 8.90 20.30
C PRO A 70 33.07 9.53 20.95
N GLU A 71 33.58 8.91 22.02
CA GLU A 71 34.78 9.39 22.74
C GLU A 71 36.08 9.16 21.93
N HIS A 72 36.06 8.19 21.02
CA HIS A 72 37.21 7.77 20.22
C HIS A 72 36.79 7.47 18.77
N MET A 73 37.75 7.54 17.84
CA MET A 73 37.55 7.17 16.42
C MET A 73 37.04 5.73 16.30
N ASN A 74 36.18 5.45 15.31
CA ASN A 74 35.58 4.13 15.05
C ASN A 74 34.72 3.56 16.19
N ALA A 75 34.35 4.36 17.19
CA ALA A 75 33.51 3.90 18.31
C ALA A 75 32.02 3.81 17.95
N CYS A 76 31.56 4.51 16.91
CA CYS A 76 30.22 4.35 16.36
C CYS A 76 30.30 4.15 14.86
N TRP A 77 29.58 3.16 14.35
CA TRP A 77 29.50 2.88 12.92
C TRP A 77 28.07 3.20 12.49
N SER A 78 27.91 4.14 11.58
CA SER A 78 26.61 4.42 10.94
C SER A 78 26.61 3.89 9.53
N ILE A 79 25.44 3.42 9.07
CA ILE A 79 25.23 3.10 7.67
C ILE A 79 24.17 4.03 7.12
N ASP A 80 24.58 4.87 6.17
CA ASP A 80 23.68 5.77 5.48
C ASP A 80 23.26 5.15 4.15
N PHE A 81 21.97 5.28 3.82
CA PHE A 81 21.43 4.86 2.54
C PHE A 81 21.37 6.05 1.59
N VAL A 82 22.35 6.17 0.71
CA VAL A 82 22.36 7.18 -0.34
C VAL A 82 21.57 6.66 -1.55
N SER A 83 20.79 7.53 -2.18
CA SER A 83 20.11 7.20 -3.44
C SER A 83 20.98 7.62 -4.60
N ASP A 84 21.26 6.70 -5.51
CA ASP A 84 22.01 6.94 -6.73
C ASP A 84 21.23 6.42 -7.95
N ALA A 85 21.63 6.82 -9.14
CA ALA A 85 21.02 6.41 -10.40
C ALA A 85 22.09 5.95 -11.40
N LEU A 86 21.88 4.78 -11.98
CA LEU A 86 22.68 4.34 -13.12
C LEU A 86 22.45 5.29 -14.30
N HIS A 87 23.39 5.33 -15.25
CA HIS A 87 23.26 6.13 -16.48
C HIS A 87 21.93 5.87 -17.24
N CYS A 88 21.36 4.67 -17.11
CA CYS A 88 20.05 4.30 -17.66
C CYS A 88 18.83 4.79 -16.84
N GLY A 89 19.03 5.63 -15.82
CA GLY A 89 17.97 6.21 -14.98
C GLY A 89 17.40 5.29 -13.90
N ARG A 90 17.90 4.06 -13.77
CA ARG A 90 17.45 3.12 -12.73
C ARG A 90 18.03 3.53 -11.38
N LYS A 91 17.15 3.87 -10.44
CA LYS A 91 17.52 4.26 -9.07
C LYS A 91 17.87 3.03 -8.23
N PHE A 92 18.94 3.12 -7.46
CA PHE A 92 19.35 2.12 -6.49
C PHE A 92 19.81 2.80 -5.19
N ARG A 93 19.82 2.04 -4.09
CA ARG A 93 20.32 2.54 -2.80
C ARG A 93 21.67 1.91 -2.52
N THR A 94 22.66 2.75 -2.24
CA THR A 94 23.99 2.34 -1.77
C THR A 94 24.06 2.53 -0.26
N GLY A 95 24.56 1.51 0.44
CA GLY A 95 24.91 1.64 1.86
C GLY A 95 26.36 2.08 1.97
N GLN A 96 26.63 3.24 2.56
CA GLN A 96 28.00 3.65 2.91
C GLN A 96 28.19 3.53 4.41
N LEU A 97 29.25 2.85 4.81
CA LEU A 97 29.67 2.76 6.21
C LEU A 97 30.51 4.01 6.55
N GLN A 98 30.12 4.72 7.59
CA GLN A 98 30.91 5.81 8.17
C GLN A 98 31.53 5.35 9.49
N THR A 99 32.77 5.80 9.74
CA THR A 99 33.61 5.46 10.90
C THR A 99 33.78 6.62 11.88
#